data_AF-A0A2E7LSK3-F1
#
_entry.id   AF-A0A2E7LSK3-F1
#
_cell.length_a   1.000
_cell.length_b   1.000
_cell.length_c   1.000
_cell.angle_alpha   90.00
_cell.angle_beta   90.00
_cell.angle_gamma   90.00
#
_symmetry.space_group_name_H-M   'P 1'
#
loop_
_entity.id
_entity.type
_entity.pdbx_description
1 polymer ?
#
loop_
_entity_poly.entity_id
_entity_poly.type
_entity_poly.pdbx_seq_one_letter_code
_entity_poly.pdbx_strand_id
1 'polypeptide(L)'
;MVNGDRSIMIAEAILKINPNAEVIVRGNDINTCEIEWLNGTTPIPKADIEAKIAEMPTEEEKRIAREEEAAAKENLKASAKAKLIAGEPLTEEEANTVVL
;
A
#
# COMPACT_ATOMS: atom_id res chain seq x y z
N MET A 1 11.98 -6.16 -16.13
CA MET A 1 11.17 -5.21 -15.35
C MET A 1 9.83 -5.03 -16.04
N VAL A 2 8.73 -5.36 -15.36
CA VAL A 2 7.41 -4.91 -15.84
C VAL A 2 7.45 -3.40 -15.69
N ASN A 3 7.51 -2.67 -16.81
CA ASN A 3 7.32 -1.22 -16.83
C ASN A 3 5.85 -0.94 -16.49
N GLY A 4 5.47 -1.22 -15.24
CA GLY A 4 4.20 -0.86 -14.67
C GLY A 4 4.08 0.65 -14.77
N ASP A 5 3.01 1.07 -15.44
CA ASP A 5 2.77 2.41 -15.92
C ASP A 5 2.93 3.45 -14.79
N ARG A 6 4.05 4.19 -14.77
CA ARG A 6 4.30 5.25 -13.77
C ARG A 6 3.16 6.29 -13.72
N SER A 7 2.26 6.33 -14.72
CA SER A 7 1.01 7.09 -14.70
C SER A 7 0.14 6.73 -13.48
N ILE A 8 0.09 5.45 -13.08
CA ILE A 8 -0.64 4.98 -11.90
C ILE A 8 -0.02 5.56 -10.62
N MET A 9 1.32 5.57 -10.51
CA MET A 9 2.00 6.14 -9.34
C MET A 9 1.77 7.65 -9.18
N ILE A 10 1.68 8.39 -10.29
CA ILE A 10 1.38 9.84 -10.26
C ILE A 10 -0.02 10.09 -9.70
N ALA A 11 -1.03 9.35 -10.20
CA ALA A 11 -2.40 9.47 -9.71
C ALA A 11 -2.52 9.04 -8.23
N GLU A 12 -1.88 7.95 -7.84
CA GLU A 12 -1.85 7.50 -6.43
C GLU A 12 -1.17 8.52 -5.51
N ALA A 13 -0.07 9.12 -5.95
CA ALA A 13 0.63 10.17 -5.19
C ALA A 13 -0.27 11.40 -5.00
N ILE A 14 -0.97 11.84 -6.04
CA ILE A 14 -1.95 12.93 -5.97
C ILE A 14 -3.04 12.61 -4.94
N LEU A 15 -3.63 11.42 -4.98
CA LEU A 15 -4.67 10.99 -4.04
C LEU A 15 -4.15 10.87 -2.59
N LYS A 16 -2.87 10.54 -2.40
CA LYS A 16 -2.26 10.54 -1.06
C LYS A 16 -2.07 11.94 -0.48
N ILE A 17 -1.88 12.96 -1.33
CA ILE A 17 -1.76 14.36 -0.90
C ILE A 17 -3.16 14.95 -0.68
N ASN A 18 -4.08 14.69 -1.60
CA ASN A 18 -5.48 15.10 -1.51
C ASN A 18 -6.40 13.91 -1.85
N PRO A 19 -6.97 13.22 -0.85
CA PRO A 19 -7.85 12.07 -1.05
C PRO A 19 -9.12 12.35 -1.85
N ASN A 20 -9.53 13.62 -1.96
CA ASN A 20 -10.71 14.03 -2.73
C ASN A 20 -10.34 14.58 -4.12
N ALA A 21 -9.08 14.45 -4.55
CA ALA A 21 -8.66 14.96 -5.84
C ALA A 21 -9.30 14.18 -6.99
N GLU A 22 -9.90 14.91 -7.93
CA GLU A 22 -10.39 14.34 -9.18
C GLU A 22 -9.47 14.79 -10.30
N VAL A 23 -8.75 13.83 -10.89
CA VAL A 23 -7.72 14.11 -11.89
C VAL A 23 -7.73 13.10 -13.03
N ILE A 24 -7.32 13.56 -14.21
CA ILE A 24 -6.93 12.69 -15.31
C ILE A 24 -5.45 12.89 -15.56
N VAL A 25 -4.67 11.82 -15.45
CA VAL A 25 -3.22 11.82 -15.74
C VAL A 25 -3.01 11.12 -17.08
N ARG A 26 -2.37 11.80 -18.03
CA ARG A 26 -1.98 11.25 -19.32
C ARG A 26 -0.45 11.27 -19.43
N GLY A 27 0.14 10.09 -19.55
CA GLY A 27 1.59 9.92 -19.58
C GLY A 27 2.18 9.53 -18.24
N ASN A 28 3.39 8.98 -18.30
CA ASN A 28 4.01 8.21 -17.23
C ASN A 28 5.22 8.90 -16.59
N ASP A 29 5.58 10.11 -17.00
CA ASP A 29 6.66 10.87 -16.38
C ASP A 29 6.09 12.17 -15.84
N ILE A 30 6.26 12.43 -14.53
CA ILE A 30 5.73 13.63 -13.86
C ILE A 30 6.16 14.93 -14.55
N ASN A 31 7.31 14.92 -15.22
CA ASN A 31 7.83 16.07 -15.94
C ASN A 31 7.11 16.31 -17.26
N THR A 32 6.70 15.25 -17.96
CA THR A 32 6.13 15.32 -19.32
C THR A 32 4.65 14.95 -19.40
N CYS A 33 4.06 14.43 -18.32
CA CYS A 33 2.65 14.06 -18.26
C CYS A 33 1.75 15.30 -18.28
N GLU A 34 0.56 15.13 -18.84
CA GLU A 34 -0.52 16.09 -18.76
C GLU A 34 -1.44 15.72 -17.60
N ILE A 35 -1.66 16.67 -16.68
CA ILE A 35 -2.56 16.52 -15.54
C ILE A 35 -3.73 17.48 -15.72
N GLU A 36 -4.91 16.90 -15.89
CA GLU A 36 -6.17 17.63 -15.94
C GLU A 36 -6.84 17.55 -14.58
N TRP A 37 -7.05 18.72 -13.95
CA TRP A 37 -7.69 18.85 -12.64
C TRP A 37 -9.19 19.08 -12.84
N LEU A 38 -10.02 18.21 -12.28
CA LEU A 38 -11.47 18.22 -12.46
C LEU A 38 -12.18 18.72 -11.21
N ASN A 39 -13.43 19.17 -11.38
CA ASN A 39 -14.37 19.48 -10.29
C ASN A 39 -13.84 20.46 -9.23
N GLY A 40 -13.02 21.43 -9.64
CA GLY A 40 -12.44 22.43 -8.73
C GLY A 40 -11.33 21.88 -7.84
N THR A 41 -10.80 20.69 -8.15
CA THR A 41 -9.61 20.15 -7.47
C THR A 41 -8.49 21.18 -7.57
N THR A 42 -7.95 21.55 -6.42
CA THR A 42 -6.84 22.51 -6.35
C THR A 42 -5.57 21.86 -6.94
N PRO A 43 -4.93 22.47 -7.95
CA PRO A 43 -3.72 21.92 -8.54
C PRO A 43 -2.60 21.76 -7.51
N ILE A 44 -1.98 20.58 -7.50
CA ILE A 44 -0.85 20.25 -6.62
C ILE A 44 0.47 20.47 -7.39
N PRO A 45 1.49 21.12 -6.79
CA PRO A 45 2.79 21.27 -7.41
C PRO A 45 3.44 19.93 -7.79
N LYS A 46 4.09 19.88 -8.97
CA LYS A 46 4.78 18.67 -9.44
C LYS A 46 5.87 18.20 -8.47
N ALA A 47 6.57 19.12 -7.82
CA ALA A 47 7.60 18.79 -6.84
C ALA A 47 7.03 18.04 -5.63
N ASP A 48 5.83 18.40 -5.17
CA ASP A 48 5.18 17.71 -4.05
C ASP A 48 4.70 16.32 -4.46
N ILE A 49 4.20 16.19 -5.70
CA ILE A 49 3.83 14.90 -6.28
C ILE A 49 5.08 14.00 -6.42
N GLU A 50 6.20 14.54 -6.91
CA GLU A 50 7.46 13.82 -7.05
C GLU A 50 8.03 13.39 -5.69
N ALA A 51 8.03 14.28 -4.70
CA ALA A 51 8.39 13.95 -3.33
C ALA A 51 7.52 12.81 -2.79
N LYS A 52 6.21 12.85 -3.08
CA LYS A 52 5.30 11.79 -2.64
C LYS A 52 5.55 10.46 -3.35
N ILE A 53 5.84 10.46 -4.64
CA ILE A 53 6.25 9.26 -5.38
C ILE A 53 7.53 8.67 -4.77
N ALA A 54 8.50 9.50 -4.41
CA ALA A 54 9.74 9.05 -3.79
C ALA A 54 9.54 8.42 -2.39
N GLU A 55 8.51 8.81 -1.65
CA GLU A 55 8.11 8.20 -0.38
C GLU A 55 7.31 6.90 -0.54
N MET A 56 6.79 6.61 -1.74
CA MET A 56 5.95 5.45 -1.94
C MET A 56 6.78 4.16 -1.98
N PRO A 57 6.35 3.10 -1.26
CA PRO A 57 7.05 1.84 -1.31
C PRO A 57 7.00 1.28 -2.71
N THR A 58 8.14 0.74 -3.15
CA THR A 58 8.26 -0.01 -4.39
C THR A 58 7.41 -1.29 -4.34
N GLU A 59 7.12 -1.86 -5.50
CA GLU A 59 6.41 -3.15 -5.57
C GLU A 59 7.17 -4.28 -4.86
N GLU A 60 8.50 -4.18 -4.80
CA GLU A 60 9.36 -5.09 -4.03
C GLU A 60 9.09 -4.97 -2.53
N GLU A 61 9.15 -3.75 -1.99
CA GLU A 61 8.91 -3.49 -0.57
C GLU A 61 7.48 -3.86 -0.17
N LYS A 62 6.50 -3.58 -1.02
CA LYS A 62 5.10 -4.03 -0.81
C LYS A 62 5.01 -5.55 -0.77
N ARG A 63 5.76 -6.26 -1.62
CA ARG A 63 5.75 -7.73 -1.65
C ARG A 63 6.39 -8.30 -0.39
N ILE A 64 7.56 -7.80 -0.01
CA ILE A 64 8.25 -8.20 1.23
C ILE A 64 7.34 -7.97 2.43
N ALA A 65 6.71 -6.80 2.55
CA ALA A 65 5.80 -6.50 3.66
C ALA A 65 4.61 -7.49 3.74
N ARG A 66 4.04 -7.89 2.59
CA ARG A 66 2.97 -8.91 2.56
C ARG A 66 3.46 -10.29 2.95
N GLU A 67 4.67 -10.68 2.53
CA GLU A 67 5.28 -11.96 2.88
C GLU A 67 5.62 -12.02 4.37
N GLU A 68 6.16 -10.94 4.95
CA GLU A 68 6.42 -10.83 6.38
C GLU A 68 5.12 -10.88 7.20
N GLU A 69 4.07 -10.18 6.76
CA GLU A 69 2.75 -10.24 7.40
C GLU A 69 2.15 -11.65 7.34
N ALA A 70 2.27 -12.34 6.20
CA ALA A 70 1.81 -13.71 6.04
C ALA A 70 2.58 -14.67 6.95
N ALA A 71 3.90 -14.56 7.03
CA ALA A 71 4.74 -15.37 7.89
C ALA A 71 4.43 -15.12 9.38
N ALA A 72 4.21 -13.88 9.79
CA ALA A 72 3.81 -13.54 11.15
C ALA A 72 2.45 -14.19 11.52
N LYS A 73 1.47 -14.13 10.62
CA LYS A 73 0.16 -14.79 10.79
C LYS A 73 0.29 -16.32 10.86
N GLU A 74 1.12 -16.92 10.03
CA GLU A 74 1.39 -18.36 10.06
C GLU A 74 2.02 -18.79 11.39
N ASN A 75 3.00 -18.02 11.88
CA ASN A 75 3.63 -18.28 13.17
C ASN A 75 2.63 -18.19 14.34
N LEU A 76 1.75 -17.19 14.34
CA LEU A 76 0.68 -17.08 15.34
C LEU A 76 -0.25 -18.30 15.30
N LYS A 77 -0.66 -18.74 14.11
CA LYS A 77 -1.51 -19.92 13.93
C LYS A 77 -0.82 -21.21 14.39
N ALA A 78 0.46 -21.37 14.06
CA ALA A 78 1.25 -22.52 14.48
C ALA A 78 1.42 -22.58 16.00
N SER A 79 1.72 -21.43 16.63
CA SER A 79 1.81 -21.29 18.09
C SER A 79 0.46 -21.59 18.77
N ALA A 80 -0.64 -21.01 18.26
CA ALA A 80 -1.98 -21.26 18.77
C ALA A 80 -2.35 -22.75 18.72
N LYS A 81 -2.07 -23.42 17.60
CA LYS A 81 -2.32 -24.86 17.44
C LYS A 81 -1.52 -25.70 18.43
N ALA A 82 -0.24 -25.37 18.66
CA ALA A 82 0.59 -26.09 19.61
C ALA A 82 0.07 -25.98 21.05
N LYS A 83 -0.29 -24.76 21.49
CA LYS A 83 -0.85 -24.50 22.82
C LYS A 83 -2.20 -25.17 23.04
N LEU A 84 -3.06 -25.19 22.03
CA LEU A 84 -4.35 -25.92 22.09
C LEU A 84 -4.15 -27.43 22.32
N ILE A 85 -3.17 -28.03 21.64
CA ILE A 85 -2.83 -29.45 21.82
C ILE A 85 -2.24 -29.70 23.22
N ALA A 86 -1.44 -28.76 23.73
CA ALA A 86 -0.84 -28.81 25.06
C ALA A 86 -1.83 -28.50 26.20
N GLY A 87 -3.01 -27.95 25.90
CA GLY A 87 -3.98 -27.49 26.90
C GLY A 87 -3.57 -26.19 27.60
N GLU A 88 -2.69 -25.41 27.00
CA GLU A 88 -2.23 -24.11 27.52
C GLU A 88 -3.20 -22.98 27.10
N PRO A 89 -3.36 -21.93 27.93
CA PRO A 89 -4.18 -20.78 27.57
C PRO A 89 -3.59 -20.05 26.35
N LEU A 90 -4.47 -19.64 25.42
CA LEU A 90 -4.12 -18.81 24.28
C LEU A 90 -4.10 -17.33 24.63
N THR A 91 -3.25 -16.57 23.94
CA THR A 91 -3.36 -15.11 23.91
C THR A 91 -4.52 -14.67 23.00
N GLU A 92 -4.98 -13.43 23.18
CA GLU A 92 -6.07 -12.87 22.36
C GLU A 92 -5.71 -12.85 20.87
N GLU A 93 -4.48 -12.47 20.53
CA GLU A 93 -3.99 -12.46 19.15
C GLU A 93 -3.98 -13.86 18.53
N GLU A 94 -3.46 -14.86 19.26
CA GLU A 94 -3.49 -16.26 18.84
C GLU A 94 -4.92 -16.79 18.67
N ALA A 95 -5.82 -16.50 19.62
CA ALA A 95 -7.21 -16.94 19.56
C ALA A 95 -7.95 -16.34 18.34
N ASN A 96 -7.72 -15.05 18.04
CA ASN A 96 -8.32 -14.39 16.89
C ASN A 96 -7.88 -15.01 15.54
N THR A 97 -6.71 -15.65 15.46
CA THR A 97 -6.26 -16.35 14.24
C THR A 97 -6.93 -17.71 14.01
N VAL A 98 -7.53 -18.30 15.04
CA VAL A 98 -8.13 -19.65 14.99
C VAL A 98 -9.64 -19.60 14.76
N VAL A 99 -10.28 -18.46 15.03
CA VAL A 99 -11.76 -18.29 15.03
C VAL A 99 -12.32 -17.82 13.67
N LEU A 100 -11.48 -17.71 12.63
CA LEU A 100 -11.88 -17.26 11.27
C LEU A 100 -12.04 -18.41 10.27
#